data_AF-A0A172RY21-F1
#
_entry.id   AF-A0A172RY21-F1
#
_cell.length_a   1.000
_cell.length_b   1.000
_cell.length_c   1.000
_cell.angle_alpha   90.00
_cell.angle_beta   90.00
_cell.angle_gamma   90.00
#
_symmetry.space_group_name_H-M   'P 1'
#
loop_
_entity.id
_entity.type
_entity.pdbx_description
1 polymer ?
#
loop_
_entity_poly.entity_id
_entity_poly.type
_entity_poly.pdbx_seq_one_letter_code
_entity_poly.pdbx_strand_id
1 'polypeptide(L)'
;MAELAHYKDAHPLPFVITHYVNLISMILLILSGFIIHFPYLPAIMGICRGVHIFCGIVLVVNCIVRVILAFVLDSAPVGGTRQKVKDIKSFLPQADNKGQLIPWIKFYLFIQKDHPFSGKFNPLQKMAYDLIPLLILFMGYTGFCLWSVTADMPIFAAGTAAMGGLMSVRIIHYFMMFVFIIFMIIHVYMAVIEGGKPLMKLMFARKEHGGLTYDINVHDISGEDHTV
;
A
#
# COMPACT_ATOMS: atom_id res chain seq x y z
N MET A 1 24.48 -10.83 -2.29
CA MET A 1 24.17 -10.82 -3.74
C MET A 1 24.09 -9.36 -4.14
N ALA A 2 24.53 -8.99 -5.35
CA ALA A 2 24.35 -7.61 -5.81
C ALA A 2 22.84 -7.32 -5.92
N GLU A 3 22.39 -6.20 -5.35
CA GLU A 3 21.00 -5.77 -5.41
C GLU A 3 20.73 -5.04 -6.74
N LEU A 4 19.49 -5.08 -7.22
CA LEU A 4 19.08 -4.28 -8.39
C LEU A 4 19.21 -2.78 -8.06
N ALA A 5 19.60 -1.98 -9.05
CA ALA A 5 19.68 -0.54 -8.88
C ALA A 5 18.30 0.07 -8.57
N HIS A 6 18.28 1.04 -7.66
CA HIS A 6 17.07 1.73 -7.21
C HIS A 6 17.03 3.16 -7.73
N TYR A 7 16.29 3.36 -8.83
CA TYR A 7 16.12 4.66 -9.47
C TYR A 7 14.82 5.36 -9.08
N LYS A 8 14.79 6.70 -9.14
CA LYS A 8 13.55 7.49 -8.93
C LYS A 8 12.47 7.18 -9.95
N ASP A 9 12.83 6.63 -11.11
CA ASP A 9 11.90 6.25 -12.16
C ASP A 9 10.97 5.10 -11.75
N ALA A 10 11.37 4.27 -10.79
CA ALA A 10 10.50 3.25 -10.20
C ALA A 10 9.42 3.86 -9.28
N HIS A 11 9.75 4.97 -8.61
CA HIS A 11 8.88 5.67 -7.67
C HIS A 11 8.82 7.19 -7.97
N PRO A 12 8.01 7.59 -8.97
CA PRO A 12 7.72 8.99 -9.24
C PRO A 12 7.31 9.77 -7.99
N LEU A 13 7.66 11.07 -7.95
CA LEU A 13 7.39 11.94 -6.80
C LEU A 13 5.92 11.94 -6.35
N PRO A 14 4.90 11.95 -7.24
CA PRO A 14 3.51 11.84 -6.81
C PRO A 14 3.20 10.55 -6.03
N PHE A 15 3.83 9.43 -6.36
CA PHE A 15 3.64 8.17 -5.64
C PHE A 15 4.28 8.21 -4.25
N VAL A 16 5.45 8.83 -4.12
CA VAL A 16 6.09 9.03 -2.81
C VAL A 16 5.21 9.92 -1.92
N ILE A 17 4.69 11.02 -2.45
CA ILE A 17 3.81 11.92 -1.69
C ILE A 17 2.54 11.19 -1.22
N THR A 18 1.86 10.50 -2.12
CA THR A 18 0.64 9.74 -1.77
C THR A 18 0.94 8.63 -0.74
N HIS A 19 2.12 8.02 -0.79
CA HIS A 19 2.58 7.08 0.24
C HIS A 19 2.75 7.73 1.61
N TYR A 20 3.37 8.91 1.70
CA TYR A 20 3.49 9.66 2.96
C TYR A 20 2.13 10.07 3.53
N VAL A 21 1.20 10.50 2.67
CA VAL A 21 -0.17 10.83 3.08
C VAL A 21 -0.87 9.59 3.68
N ASN A 22 -0.71 8.41 3.05
CA ASN A 22 -1.22 7.16 3.59
C ASN A 22 -0.58 6.82 4.95
N LEU A 23 0.75 6.93 5.06
CA LEU A 23 1.48 6.61 6.29
C LEU A 23 0.99 7.45 7.48
N ILE A 24 0.93 8.78 7.30
CA ILE A 24 0.50 9.70 8.35
C ILE A 24 -0.98 9.46 8.71
N SER A 25 -1.84 9.32 7.69
CA SER A 25 -3.28 9.06 7.91
C SER A 25 -3.50 7.74 8.65
N MET A 26 -2.78 6.68 8.30
CA MET A 26 -2.87 5.37 8.96
C MET A 26 -2.52 5.45 10.44
N ILE A 27 -1.40 6.10 10.78
CA ILE A 27 -0.97 6.26 12.17
C ILE A 27 -2.04 7.00 12.97
N LEU A 28 -2.54 8.13 12.45
CA LEU A 28 -3.55 8.93 13.13
C LEU A 28 -4.89 8.20 13.27
N LEU A 29 -5.33 7.48 12.23
CA LEU A 29 -6.57 6.69 12.24
C LEU A 29 -6.53 5.57 13.28
N ILE A 30 -5.42 4.84 13.38
CA ILE A 30 -5.28 3.75 14.35
C ILE A 30 -5.28 4.29 15.77
N LEU A 31 -4.46 5.31 16.06
CA LEU A 31 -4.37 5.90 17.40
C LEU A 31 -5.72 6.50 17.84
N SER A 32 -6.36 7.28 16.97
CA SER A 32 -7.68 7.85 17.26
C SER A 32 -8.78 6.78 17.34
N GLY A 33 -8.72 5.73 16.53
CA GLY A 33 -9.67 4.62 16.54
C GLY A 33 -9.66 3.84 17.86
N PHE A 34 -8.47 3.56 18.41
CA PHE A 34 -8.33 2.95 19.72
C PHE A 34 -8.92 3.82 20.83
N ILE A 35 -8.70 5.13 20.81
CA ILE A 35 -9.28 6.07 21.80
C ILE A 35 -10.81 6.13 21.66
N ILE A 36 -11.35 6.06 20.44
CA ILE A 36 -12.80 6.06 20.19
C ILE A 36 -13.47 4.80 20.74
N HIS A 37 -12.80 3.64 20.62
CA HIS A 37 -13.33 2.38 21.10
C HIS A 37 -13.13 2.20 22.62
N PHE A 38 -11.93 2.50 23.10
CA PHE A 38 -11.56 2.48 24.52
C PHE A 38 -11.19 3.90 24.97
N PRO A 39 -12.11 4.67 25.57
CA PRO A 39 -11.86 6.06 25.94
C PRO A 39 -11.03 6.16 27.23
N TYR A 40 -9.76 5.71 27.20
CA TYR A 40 -8.83 5.81 28.33
C TYR A 40 -8.35 7.25 28.59
N LEU A 41 -8.47 8.14 27.59
CA LEU A 41 -8.27 9.59 27.72
C LEU A 41 -9.53 10.37 27.27
N PRO A 42 -10.57 10.45 28.13
CA PRO A 42 -11.84 11.09 27.76
C PRO A 42 -11.71 12.57 27.34
N ALA A 43 -10.73 13.28 27.91
CA ALA A 43 -10.51 14.71 27.66
C ALA A 43 -10.22 15.06 26.19
N ILE A 44 -9.65 14.13 25.41
CA ILE A 44 -9.29 14.35 24.00
C ILE A 44 -10.24 13.66 23.01
N MET A 45 -11.30 13.00 23.49
CA MET A 45 -12.22 12.20 22.66
C MET A 45 -12.82 13.00 21.50
N GLY A 46 -13.22 14.26 21.73
CA GLY A 46 -13.75 15.13 20.68
C GLY A 46 -12.74 15.39 19.55
N ILE A 47 -11.48 15.66 19.92
CA ILE A 47 -10.39 15.88 18.97
C ILE A 47 -10.10 14.58 18.20
N CYS A 48 -10.01 13.44 18.89
CA CYS A 48 -9.77 12.15 18.27
C CYS A 48 -10.86 11.81 17.24
N ARG A 49 -12.14 12.06 17.55
CA ARG A 49 -13.24 11.87 16.58
C ARG A 49 -13.08 12.75 15.34
N GLY A 50 -12.76 14.04 15.53
CA GLY A 50 -12.54 14.97 14.42
C GLY A 50 -11.38 14.55 13.53
N VAL A 51 -10.23 14.22 14.13
CA VAL A 51 -9.03 13.74 13.42
C VAL A 51 -9.33 12.43 12.69
N HIS A 52 -10.03 11.49 13.33
CA HIS A 52 -10.34 10.19 12.74
C HIS A 52 -11.17 10.35 11.46
N ILE A 53 -12.23 11.16 11.51
CA ILE A 53 -13.09 11.39 10.33
C ILE A 53 -12.31 12.11 9.23
N PHE A 54 -11.57 13.16 9.57
CA PHE A 54 -10.77 13.92 8.61
C PHE A 54 -9.73 13.04 7.91
N CYS A 55 -8.92 12.29 8.68
CA CYS A 55 -7.92 11.38 8.13
C CYS A 55 -8.56 10.24 7.33
N GLY A 56 -9.75 9.78 7.71
CA GLY A 56 -10.51 8.77 6.96
C GLY A 56 -10.89 9.28 5.57
N ILE A 57 -11.41 10.50 5.47
CA ILE A 57 -11.72 11.15 4.19
C ILE A 57 -10.44 11.36 3.37
N VAL A 58 -9.38 11.89 3.97
CA VAL A 58 -8.09 12.12 3.31
C VAL A 58 -7.54 10.82 2.73
N LEU A 59 -7.62 9.72 3.48
CA LEU A 59 -7.16 8.40 3.02
C LEU A 59 -7.99 7.90 1.82
N VAL A 60 -9.32 8.00 1.88
CA VAL A 60 -10.21 7.58 0.78
C VAL A 60 -9.92 8.40 -0.48
N VAL A 61 -9.80 9.72 -0.36
CA VAL A 61 -9.47 10.60 -1.49
C VAL A 61 -8.08 10.27 -2.04
N ASN A 62 -7.08 10.09 -1.18
CA ASN A 62 -5.73 9.72 -1.59
C ASN A 62 -5.69 8.36 -2.30
N CYS A 63 -6.52 7.40 -1.88
CA CYS A 63 -6.69 6.12 -2.54
C CYS A 63 -7.26 6.29 -3.97
N ILE A 64 -8.32 7.09 -4.13
CA ILE A 64 -8.91 7.39 -5.45
C ILE A 64 -7.88 8.08 -6.36
N VAL A 65 -7.17 9.08 -5.83
CA VAL A 65 -6.10 9.77 -6.55
C VAL A 65 -5.01 8.78 -6.97
N ARG A 66 -4.59 7.85 -6.10
CA ARG A 66 -3.58 6.84 -6.45
C ARG A 66 -4.03 5.93 -7.59
N VAL A 67 -5.30 5.54 -7.61
CA VAL A 67 -5.90 4.75 -8.70
C VAL A 67 -5.88 5.55 -10.01
N ILE A 68 -6.30 6.82 -9.99
CA ILE A 68 -6.24 7.69 -11.19
C ILE A 68 -4.80 7.85 -11.68
N LEU A 69 -3.86 8.11 -10.77
CA LEU A 69 -2.45 8.29 -11.11
C LEU A 69 -1.83 7.02 -11.72
N ALA A 70 -2.34 5.83 -11.41
CA ALA A 70 -1.88 4.58 -12.03
C ALA A 70 -2.17 4.54 -13.55
N PHE A 71 -3.23 5.21 -14.02
CA PHE A 71 -3.56 5.32 -15.44
C PHE A 71 -2.82 6.45 -16.14
N VAL A 72 -2.42 7.49 -15.41
CA VAL A 72 -1.83 8.72 -15.99
C VAL A 72 -0.31 8.64 -16.03
N LEU A 73 0.32 8.22 -14.93
CA LEU A 73 1.77 8.29 -14.75
C LEU A 73 2.49 7.05 -15.28
N ASP A 74 3.71 7.29 -15.73
CA ASP A 74 4.63 6.24 -16.15
C ASP A 74 5.65 5.96 -15.03
N SER A 75 6.03 4.70 -14.88
CA SER A 75 7.04 4.26 -13.92
C SER A 75 7.81 3.06 -14.46
N ALA A 76 8.98 2.78 -13.89
CA ALA A 76 9.76 1.62 -14.27
C ALA A 76 9.01 0.32 -13.88
N PRO A 77 8.83 -0.64 -14.82
CA PRO A 77 8.08 -1.88 -14.58
C PRO A 77 8.85 -2.93 -13.77
N VAL A 78 10.16 -2.72 -13.58
CA VAL A 78 11.10 -3.58 -12.83
C VAL A 78 12.14 -2.67 -12.17
N GLY A 79 12.80 -3.12 -11.10
CA GLY A 79 14.01 -2.47 -10.57
C GLY A 79 15.17 -2.53 -11.57
N GLY A 80 16.21 -1.71 -11.41
CA GLY A 80 17.39 -1.76 -12.28
C GLY A 80 17.22 -1.17 -13.68
N THR A 81 16.07 -0.57 -14.00
CA THR A 81 15.83 0.08 -15.30
C THR A 81 15.31 1.51 -15.14
N ARG A 82 15.71 2.39 -16.06
CA ARG A 82 15.17 3.76 -16.19
C ARG A 82 14.08 3.87 -17.26
N GLN A 83 13.82 2.79 -18.01
CA GLN A 83 12.75 2.76 -18.99
C GLN A 83 11.39 2.76 -18.28
N LYS A 84 10.46 3.60 -18.76
CA LYS A 84 9.16 3.80 -18.13
C LYS A 84 8.05 3.24 -19.00
N VAL A 85 7.07 2.63 -18.35
CA VAL A 85 5.79 2.25 -18.95
C VAL A 85 4.65 2.76 -18.07
N LYS A 86 3.43 2.80 -18.59
CA LYS A 86 2.24 3.16 -17.81
C LYS A 86 2.15 2.29 -16.55
N ASP A 87 2.00 2.92 -15.38
CA ASP A 87 2.04 2.22 -14.07
C ASP A 87 0.97 1.14 -13.96
N ILE A 88 -0.19 1.30 -14.62
CA ILE A 88 -1.24 0.27 -14.71
C ILE A 88 -0.73 -1.10 -15.18
N LYS A 89 0.30 -1.13 -16.05
CA LYS A 89 0.90 -2.40 -16.50
C LYS A 89 1.61 -3.14 -15.37
N SER A 90 2.03 -2.43 -14.32
CA SER A 90 2.62 -3.04 -13.13
C SER A 90 1.58 -3.75 -12.26
N PHE A 91 0.30 -3.34 -12.33
CA PHE A 91 -0.80 -4.02 -11.64
C PHE A 91 -1.28 -5.27 -12.40
N LEU A 92 -1.17 -5.27 -13.74
CA LEU A 92 -1.52 -6.42 -14.55
C LEU A 92 -0.50 -7.57 -14.41
N PRO A 93 -0.88 -8.81 -14.78
CA PRO A 93 0.06 -9.93 -14.88
C PRO A 93 1.23 -9.58 -15.81
N GLN A 94 2.45 -9.59 -15.26
CA GLN A 94 3.68 -9.33 -16.00
C GLN A 94 4.37 -10.65 -16.35
N ALA A 95 5.09 -10.68 -17.48
CA ALA A 95 5.87 -11.84 -17.90
C ALA A 95 6.92 -12.24 -16.84
N ASP A 96 7.55 -11.24 -16.21
CA ASP A 96 8.55 -11.41 -15.13
C ASP A 96 8.01 -12.19 -13.92
N ASN A 97 6.69 -12.18 -13.71
CA ASN A 97 6.05 -12.81 -12.56
C ASN A 97 5.43 -14.19 -12.89
N LYS A 98 5.51 -14.63 -14.15
CA LYS A 98 4.89 -15.89 -14.58
C LYS A 98 5.61 -17.06 -13.93
N GLY A 99 4.86 -17.89 -13.20
CA GLY A 99 5.41 -19.06 -12.49
C GLY A 99 6.18 -18.73 -11.21
N GLN A 100 6.31 -17.45 -10.84
CA GLN A 100 7.09 -17.03 -9.66
C GLN A 100 6.33 -17.17 -8.34
N LEU A 101 5.01 -17.43 -8.35
CA LEU A 101 4.20 -17.51 -7.13
C LEU A 101 4.70 -18.60 -6.16
N ILE A 102 4.95 -19.81 -6.64
CA ILE A 102 5.43 -20.92 -5.80
C ILE A 102 6.86 -20.66 -5.29
N PRO A 103 7.82 -20.22 -6.12
CA PRO A 103 9.12 -19.75 -5.65
C PRO A 103 9.00 -18.71 -4.52
N TRP A 104 8.16 -17.67 -4.69
CA TRP A 104 7.96 -16.65 -3.65
C TRP A 104 7.41 -17.22 -2.34
N ILE A 105 6.46 -18.15 -2.40
CA ILE A 105 5.97 -18.85 -1.19
C ILE A 105 7.10 -19.64 -0.53
N LYS A 106 7.90 -20.39 -1.29
CA LYS A 106 9.04 -21.14 -0.76
C LYS A 106 10.09 -20.22 -0.13
N PHE A 107 10.32 -19.04 -0.71
CA PHE A 107 11.25 -18.04 -0.20
C PHE A 107 10.79 -17.52 1.17
N TYR A 108 9.50 -17.17 1.30
CA TYR A 108 8.94 -16.70 2.56
C TYR A 108 8.82 -17.79 3.64
N LEU A 109 8.66 -19.05 3.24
CA LEU A 109 8.73 -20.20 4.15
C LEU A 109 10.17 -20.60 4.49
N PHE A 110 11.18 -19.85 4.03
CA PHE A 110 12.61 -20.12 4.22
C PHE A 110 13.06 -21.49 3.67
N ILE A 111 12.28 -22.08 2.76
CA ILE A 111 12.59 -23.37 2.11
C ILE A 111 13.68 -23.18 1.05
N GLN A 112 13.70 -22.02 0.39
CA GLN A 112 14.75 -21.63 -0.54
C GLN A 112 15.46 -20.38 -0.05
N LYS A 113 16.78 -20.31 -0.30
CA LYS A 113 17.63 -19.19 0.11
C LYS A 113 17.74 -18.11 -0.97
N ASP A 114 17.56 -18.50 -2.23
CA ASP A 114 17.69 -17.58 -3.36
C ASP A 114 16.45 -16.70 -3.47
N HIS A 115 16.69 -15.40 -3.60
CA HIS A 115 15.65 -14.41 -3.79
C HIS A 115 15.08 -14.58 -5.21
N PRO A 116 13.79 -14.91 -5.39
CA PRO A 116 13.20 -15.06 -6.71
C PRO A 116 13.28 -13.78 -7.51
N PHE A 117 13.39 -13.93 -8.81
CA PHE A 117 13.21 -12.81 -9.71
C PHE A 117 11.74 -12.37 -9.74
N SER A 118 11.52 -11.06 -9.87
CA SER A 118 10.19 -10.46 -9.95
C SER A 118 10.27 -9.14 -10.72
N GLY A 119 9.15 -8.76 -11.34
CA GLY A 119 8.95 -7.38 -11.77
C GLY A 119 8.86 -6.42 -10.58
N LYS A 120 8.40 -5.18 -10.82
CA LYS A 120 8.28 -4.11 -9.82
C LYS A 120 7.64 -4.55 -8.50
N PHE A 121 6.64 -5.43 -8.59
CA PHE A 121 5.97 -6.03 -7.45
C PHE A 121 5.99 -7.54 -7.60
N ASN A 122 6.29 -8.25 -6.51
CA ASN A 122 6.18 -9.70 -6.50
C ASN A 122 4.70 -10.16 -6.60
N PRO A 123 4.43 -11.42 -6.98
CA PRO A 123 3.06 -11.90 -7.14
C PRO A 123 2.19 -11.71 -5.89
N LEU A 124 2.75 -11.89 -4.69
CA LEU A 124 2.04 -11.74 -3.42
C LEU A 124 1.76 -10.25 -3.10
N GLN A 125 2.73 -9.38 -3.38
CA GLN A 125 2.58 -7.93 -3.29
C GLN A 125 1.53 -7.40 -4.27
N LYS A 126 1.50 -7.89 -5.51
CA LYS A 126 0.46 -7.49 -6.48
C LYS A 126 -0.94 -7.78 -5.97
N MET A 127 -1.17 -9.00 -5.48
CA MET A 127 -2.46 -9.36 -4.89
C MET A 127 -2.82 -8.45 -3.71
N ALA A 128 -1.85 -8.10 -2.86
CA ALA A 128 -2.06 -7.16 -1.77
C ALA A 128 -2.38 -5.74 -2.29
N TYR A 129 -1.67 -5.24 -3.30
CA TYR A 129 -1.88 -3.91 -3.88
C TYR A 129 -3.21 -3.77 -4.63
N ASP A 130 -3.78 -4.87 -5.15
CA ASP A 130 -5.12 -4.88 -5.72
C ASP A 130 -6.20 -4.94 -4.63
N LEU A 131 -5.95 -5.68 -3.55
CA LEU A 131 -6.90 -5.86 -2.45
C LEU A 131 -7.01 -4.62 -1.55
N ILE A 132 -5.89 -3.98 -1.22
CA ILE A 132 -5.84 -2.89 -0.24
C ILE A 132 -6.70 -1.68 -0.63
N PRO A 133 -6.71 -1.19 -1.88
CA PRO A 133 -7.64 -0.13 -2.31
C PRO A 133 -9.10 -0.48 -2.05
N LEU A 134 -9.51 -1.72 -2.32
CA LEU A 134 -10.88 -2.19 -2.07
C LEU A 134 -11.20 -2.17 -0.57
N LEU A 135 -10.26 -2.65 0.26
CA LEU A 135 -10.40 -2.63 1.72
C LEU A 135 -10.47 -1.19 2.26
N ILE A 136 -9.68 -0.25 1.71
CA ILE A 136 -9.71 1.16 2.12
C ILE A 136 -11.08 1.77 1.78
N LEU A 137 -11.60 1.52 0.58
CA LEU A 137 -12.93 2.00 0.19
C LEU A 137 -14.03 1.40 1.06
N PHE A 138 -13.94 0.11 1.39
CA PHE A 138 -14.88 -0.56 2.29
C PHE A 138 -14.81 -0.02 3.73
N MET A 139 -13.60 0.22 4.25
CA MET A 139 -13.39 0.85 5.55
C MET A 139 -13.92 2.29 5.57
N GLY A 140 -13.72 3.05 4.50
CA GLY A 140 -14.32 4.36 4.30
C GLY A 140 -15.85 4.29 4.29
N TYR A 141 -16.43 3.35 3.54
CA TYR A 141 -17.87 3.14 3.45
C TYR A 141 -18.51 2.83 4.81
N THR A 142 -17.93 1.90 5.58
CA THR A 142 -18.38 1.60 6.94
C THR A 142 -18.21 2.79 7.88
N GLY A 143 -17.15 3.60 7.71
CA GLY A 143 -16.97 4.86 8.43
C GLY A 143 -18.07 5.88 8.12
N PHE A 144 -18.45 6.04 6.85
CA PHE A 144 -19.57 6.91 6.44
C PHE A 144 -20.94 6.39 6.92
N CYS A 145 -21.11 5.07 7.06
CA CYS A 145 -22.31 4.51 7.69
C CYS A 145 -22.42 4.87 9.18
N LEU A 146 -21.29 5.03 9.88
CA LEU A 146 -21.23 5.34 11.31
C LEU A 146 -21.22 6.86 11.60
N TRP A 147 -20.91 7.69 10.61
CA TRP A 147 -20.77 9.12 10.80
C TRP A 147 -22.14 9.82 10.75
N SER A 148 -22.51 10.50 11.84
CA SER A 148 -23.83 11.12 12.00
C SER A 148 -24.23 12.11 10.91
N VAL A 149 -23.29 12.70 10.19
CA VAL A 149 -23.57 13.62 9.07
C VAL A 149 -24.03 12.87 7.82
N THR A 150 -23.57 11.64 7.65
CA THR A 150 -23.79 10.84 6.44
C THR A 150 -24.70 9.63 6.67
N ALA A 151 -24.86 9.18 7.92
CA ALA A 151 -25.58 7.95 8.27
C ALA A 151 -27.02 7.88 7.74
N ASP A 152 -27.72 9.01 7.71
CA ASP A 152 -29.13 9.08 7.25
C ASP A 152 -29.29 9.18 5.73
N MET A 153 -28.18 9.31 4.96
CA MET A 153 -28.29 9.30 3.50
C MET A 153 -28.72 7.91 3.00
N PRO A 154 -29.55 7.81 1.94
CA PRO A 154 -30.14 6.55 1.50
C PRO A 154 -29.14 5.40 1.29
N ILE A 155 -27.98 5.69 0.71
CA ILE A 155 -26.93 4.69 0.43
C ILE A 155 -26.28 4.12 1.71
N PHE A 156 -26.14 4.94 2.75
CA PHE A 156 -25.49 4.54 4.00
C PHE A 156 -26.49 3.93 5.00
N ALA A 157 -27.73 4.43 5.01
CA ALA A 157 -28.82 3.83 5.76
C ALA A 157 -29.12 2.41 5.23
N ALA A 158 -29.22 2.24 3.91
CA ALA A 158 -29.41 0.93 3.29
C ALA A 158 -28.24 -0.01 3.57
N GLY A 159 -27.00 0.48 3.49
CA GLY A 159 -25.80 -0.28 3.85
C GLY A 159 -25.82 -0.75 5.29
N THR A 160 -26.18 0.15 6.21
CA THR A 160 -26.30 -0.17 7.64
C THR A 160 -27.34 -1.25 7.89
N ALA A 161 -28.50 -1.17 7.24
CA ALA A 161 -29.53 -2.20 7.32
C ALA A 161 -29.05 -3.55 6.75
N ALA A 162 -28.39 -3.54 5.58
CA ALA A 162 -27.87 -4.74 4.93
C ALA A 162 -26.78 -5.45 5.76
N MET A 163 -25.98 -4.69 6.52
CA MET A 163 -24.95 -5.23 7.40
C MET A 163 -25.49 -5.72 8.77
N GLY A 164 -26.79 -5.61 9.04
CA GLY A 164 -27.39 -6.06 10.30
C GLY A 164 -27.45 -4.99 11.40
N GLY A 165 -27.41 -3.71 11.02
CA GLY A 165 -27.57 -2.57 11.93
C GLY A 165 -26.27 -1.95 12.42
N LEU A 166 -26.39 -0.81 13.11
CA LEU A 166 -25.25 0.03 13.52
C LEU A 166 -24.21 -0.70 14.38
N MET A 167 -24.64 -1.62 15.26
CA MET A 167 -23.71 -2.39 16.09
C MET A 167 -22.84 -3.31 15.23
N SER A 168 -23.43 -3.97 14.23
CA SER A 168 -22.70 -4.84 13.30
C SER A 168 -21.67 -4.04 12.50
N VAL A 169 -22.07 -2.89 11.95
CA VAL A 169 -21.15 -1.99 11.22
C VAL A 169 -19.97 -1.56 12.08
N ARG A 170 -20.21 -1.24 13.36
CA ARG A 170 -19.14 -0.90 14.31
C ARG A 170 -18.16 -2.05 14.51
N ILE A 171 -18.65 -3.27 14.66
CA ILE A 171 -17.80 -4.47 14.82
C ILE A 171 -16.98 -4.71 13.55
N ILE A 172 -17.61 -4.61 12.37
CA ILE A 172 -16.93 -4.76 11.07
C ILE A 172 -15.81 -3.72 10.93
N HIS A 173 -16.12 -2.44 11.20
CA HIS A 173 -15.14 -1.36 11.11
C HIS A 173 -13.97 -1.57 12.08
N TYR A 174 -14.28 -1.96 13.33
CA TYR A 174 -13.25 -2.27 14.33
C TYR A 174 -12.39 -3.48 13.94
N PHE A 175 -12.99 -4.55 13.40
CA PHE A 175 -12.25 -5.71 12.93
C PHE A 175 -11.34 -5.37 11.75
N MET A 176 -11.83 -4.57 10.80
CA MET A 176 -11.07 -4.07 9.66
C MET A 176 -9.83 -3.27 10.08
N MET A 177 -9.89 -2.52 11.19
CA MET A 177 -8.71 -1.86 11.75
C MET A 177 -7.58 -2.86 12.02
N PHE A 178 -7.87 -4.04 12.59
CA PHE A 178 -6.83 -5.06 12.83
C PHE A 178 -6.29 -5.65 11.54
N VAL A 179 -7.12 -5.81 10.51
CA VAL A 179 -6.66 -6.23 9.17
C VAL A 179 -5.62 -5.24 8.64
N PHE A 180 -5.86 -3.93 8.78
CA PHE A 180 -4.89 -2.90 8.39
C PHE A 180 -3.63 -2.87 9.26
N ILE A 181 -3.75 -3.13 10.57
CA ILE A 181 -2.58 -3.24 11.46
C ILE A 181 -1.70 -4.41 11.02
N ILE A 182 -2.28 -5.59 10.79
CA ILE A 182 -1.55 -6.77 10.31
C ILE A 182 -0.90 -6.49 8.96
N PHE A 183 -1.65 -5.89 8.03
CA PHE A 183 -1.10 -5.47 6.73
C PHE A 183 0.09 -4.53 6.90
N MET A 184 0.01 -3.53 7.78
CA MET A 184 1.10 -2.59 8.01
C MET A 184 2.36 -3.29 8.54
N ILE A 185 2.22 -4.18 9.51
CA ILE A 185 3.33 -4.95 10.08
C ILE A 185 4.01 -5.78 8.99
N ILE A 186 3.21 -6.52 8.21
CA ILE A 186 3.72 -7.32 7.09
C ILE A 186 4.38 -6.40 6.05
N HIS A 187 3.72 -5.33 5.64
CA HIS A 187 4.23 -4.40 4.64
C HIS A 187 5.59 -3.81 5.01
N VAL A 188 5.76 -3.36 6.27
CA VAL A 188 7.02 -2.82 6.77
C VAL A 188 8.10 -3.90 6.82
N TYR A 189 7.77 -5.09 7.32
CA TYR A 189 8.69 -6.23 7.36
C TYR A 189 9.20 -6.59 5.95
N MET A 190 8.28 -6.69 4.99
CA MET A 190 8.59 -6.98 3.59
C MET A 190 9.44 -5.89 2.94
N ALA A 191 9.15 -4.62 3.22
CA ALA A 191 9.95 -3.50 2.70
C ALA A 191 11.40 -3.54 3.20
N VAL A 192 11.62 -3.98 4.45
CA VAL A 192 12.95 -4.11 5.04
C VAL A 192 13.71 -5.31 4.49
N ILE A 193 13.06 -6.45 4.28
CA ILE A 193 13.72 -7.67 3.80
C ILE A 193 14.02 -7.63 2.29
N GLU A 194 13.07 -7.17 1.48
CA GLU A 194 13.23 -7.21 0.02
C GLU A 194 13.97 -5.99 -0.52
N GLY A 195 13.64 -4.80 -0.01
CA GLY A 195 14.22 -3.56 -0.50
C GLY A 195 15.40 -3.03 0.31
N GLY A 196 15.59 -3.55 1.53
CA GLY A 196 16.70 -3.19 2.38
C GLY A 196 16.86 -1.68 2.61
N LYS A 197 18.11 -1.28 2.85
CA LYS A 197 18.49 0.13 3.02
C LYS A 197 18.29 0.96 1.74
N PRO A 198 18.56 0.44 0.52
CA PRO A 198 18.38 1.22 -0.71
C PRO A 198 16.94 1.64 -0.97
N LEU A 199 15.97 0.73 -0.85
CA LEU A 199 14.55 1.07 -1.04
C LEU A 199 14.08 2.09 0.00
N MET A 200 14.46 1.93 1.27
CA MET A 200 14.09 2.89 2.31
C MET A 200 14.69 4.28 2.03
N LYS A 201 15.95 4.36 1.60
CA LYS A 201 16.57 5.63 1.21
C LYS A 201 15.90 6.25 -0.01
N LEU A 202 15.43 5.44 -0.96
CA LEU A 202 14.70 5.94 -2.11
C LEU A 202 13.31 6.46 -1.70
N MET A 203 12.56 5.69 -0.92
CA MET A 203 11.21 6.06 -0.49
C MET A 203 11.19 7.27 0.45
N PHE A 204 12.10 7.30 1.43
CA PHE A 204 12.08 8.34 2.47
C PHE A 204 13.04 9.50 2.24
N ALA A 205 14.11 9.32 1.46
CA ALA A 205 15.12 10.36 1.20
C ALA A 205 15.32 10.66 -0.30
N ARG A 206 14.60 9.96 -1.19
CA ARG A 206 14.75 10.06 -2.66
C ARG A 206 16.20 9.96 -3.14
N LYS A 207 17.02 9.17 -2.44
CA LYS A 207 18.40 8.88 -2.86
C LYS A 207 18.39 7.61 -3.71
N GLU A 208 18.99 7.71 -4.89
CA GLU A 208 19.18 6.55 -5.76
C GLU A 208 20.31 5.67 -5.22
N HIS A 209 20.35 4.43 -5.69
CA HIS A 209 21.42 3.50 -5.37
C HIS A 209 21.82 2.75 -6.63
N GLY A 210 23.11 2.82 -6.98
CA GLY A 210 23.70 1.97 -8.01
C GLY A 210 23.63 0.48 -7.65
N GLY A 211 23.68 -0.38 -8.67
CA GLY A 211 23.49 -1.82 -8.53
C GLY A 211 23.32 -2.48 -9.89
N LEU A 212 22.76 -3.69 -9.92
CA LEU A 212 22.52 -4.43 -11.16
C LEU A 212 21.47 -3.72 -12.02
N THR A 213 21.73 -3.60 -13.32
CA THR A 213 20.79 -3.06 -14.30
C THR A 213 20.00 -4.17 -14.98
N TYR A 214 18.77 -3.86 -15.40
CA TYR A 214 17.83 -4.83 -15.98
C TYR A 214 17.37 -4.42 -17.38
N ASP A 215 17.40 -5.37 -18.33
CA ASP A 215 16.82 -5.19 -19.66
C ASP A 215 15.42 -5.81 -19.73
N ILE A 216 14.43 -4.96 -20.02
CA ILE A 216 13.02 -5.34 -20.09
C ILE A 216 12.73 -6.23 -21.32
N ASN A 217 13.50 -6.13 -22.40
CA ASN A 217 13.25 -6.90 -23.63
C ASN A 217 13.76 -8.33 -23.52
N VAL A 218 14.90 -8.51 -22.84
CA VAL A 218 15.56 -9.82 -22.66
C VAL A 218 15.06 -10.49 -21.38
N HIS A 219 14.47 -9.72 -20.46
CA HIS A 219 14.06 -10.17 -19.14
C HIS A 219 15.23 -10.73 -18.31
N ASP A 220 16.39 -10.06 -18.38
CA ASP A 220 17.63 -10.48 -17.69
C ASP A 220 18.50 -9.27 -17.29
N ILE A 221 19.48 -9.53 -16.43
CA ILE A 221 20.47 -8.55 -15.97
C ILE A 221 21.34 -8.12 -17.15
N SER A 222 21.42 -6.81 -17.38
CA SER A 222 22.16 -6.22 -18.50
C SER A 222 23.53 -5.67 -18.12
N GLY A 223 23.82 -5.52 -16.83
CA GLY A 223 25.08 -4.95 -16.35
C GLY A 223 24.99 -4.42 -14.91
N GLU A 224 25.87 -3.48 -14.58
CA GLU A 224 25.94 -2.80 -13.28
C GLU A 224 26.08 -1.29 -13.49
N ASP A 225 25.38 -0.50 -12.67
CA ASP A 225 25.47 0.94 -12.61
C ASP A 225 26.11 1.39 -11.30
N HIS A 226 27.27 2.04 -11.39
CA HIS A 226 28.03 2.58 -10.26
C HIS A 226 28.02 4.12 -10.22
N THR A 227 27.16 4.77 -11.03
CA THR A 227 27.20 6.22 -11.25
C THR A 227 26.39 7.06 -10.25
N VAL A 228 25.68 6.40 -9.32
CA VAL A 228 24.74 7.01 -8.35
C VAL A 228 24.93 6.54 -6.92
#